data_AF-A0A934CJI2-F1
#
_entry.id   AF-A0A934CJI2-F1
#
_cell.length_a   1.000
_cell.length_b   1.000
_cell.length_c   1.000
_cell.angle_alpha   90.00
_cell.angle_beta   90.00
_cell.angle_gamma   90.00
#
_symmetry.space_group_name_H-M   'P 1'
#
loop_
_entity.id
_entity.type
_entity.pdbx_description
1 polymer ?
#
loop_
_entity_poly.entity_id
_entity_poly.type
_entity_poly.pdbx_seq_one_letter_code
_entity_poly.pdbx_strand_id
1 'polypeptide(L)'
;MKLRIATLLLLTTLLAACNMSLAEDVTPPPGYIPPTPMPTLVLVPPQTPNAANGAAIYMEKCAACHGATGMGDGPSGIQLGVTVPAFALPEVARPASPAAWYTVVTRGRLERFMPPFTSLNDQERWDVVAYIMTMHTSEEEIAKGKELFEANCADCSLDYFKDPARMAGLSTVALARIVRLGNEQIPAFGENLSDEEMWAVAEYLRSLTYTTQTQTVQTAPTPVPPTLTLAAAEAGTPSAEGTPEGTDQAPVTPEATPVVIEGFGTVSGSIENRTGADLPEGMTVTLRGYEHDFANPNAGTQEVITLEGTVASDGTFAFENVEMPENRIFLAEVTYGGIELSSEFAIVQAGQTSVQLPPLVLYEVTDDTSVLALDELNIFLSAENQTAYQILAMYTFRNPSEKIVAVSMGSQQEIPFLKFPIGAEGLGYEAMQDSARFIGTADGFAMPPSEQPYGLLAFSSVTPAKEISLAQPLALAVDTVRIFVPEGMEVKGEGITKDAAQNIQGMNYQAYTAGGLPAGSMLEFTLSGAPKTASSADTASTRNTTLLIGAGGLGVALILAGAWLYLRDRKRTEEDDEAEAEEEDDEEEFESSEDVMDAIIALDDLHRAKKISDEAYQKRRAELKEILKEIM
;
A
#
# COMPACT_ATOMS: atom_id res chain seq x y z
N MET A 1 51.86 4.89 50.14
CA MET A 1 51.47 4.68 48.73
C MET A 1 50.54 3.48 48.51
N LYS A 2 50.71 2.36 49.23
CA LYS A 2 49.87 1.14 49.05
C LYS A 2 48.40 1.27 49.52
N LEU A 3 48.09 2.15 50.47
CA LEU A 3 46.74 2.30 51.02
C LEU A 3 45.81 3.17 50.14
N ARG A 4 46.35 4.14 49.38
CA ARG A 4 45.56 5.00 48.48
C ARG A 4 45.15 4.30 47.18
N ILE A 5 45.97 3.34 46.74
CA ILE A 5 45.69 2.51 45.55
C ILE A 5 44.58 1.50 45.86
N ALA A 6 44.52 0.97 47.09
CA ALA A 6 43.45 0.05 47.51
C ALA A 6 42.07 0.71 47.58
N THR A 7 41.99 1.97 48.03
CA THR A 7 40.73 2.74 48.03
C THR A 7 40.25 3.13 46.63
N LEU A 8 41.15 3.38 45.68
CA LEU A 8 40.73 3.65 44.29
C LEU A 8 40.20 2.37 43.60
N LEU A 9 40.78 1.20 43.88
CA LEU A 9 40.33 -0.08 43.33
C LEU A 9 38.98 -0.55 43.91
N LEU A 10 38.66 -0.18 45.15
CA LEU A 10 37.36 -0.49 45.76
C LEU A 10 36.24 0.44 45.25
N LEU A 11 36.57 1.68 44.89
CA LEU A 11 35.58 2.64 44.37
C LEU A 11 35.27 2.37 42.87
N THR A 12 36.24 1.89 42.08
CA THR A 12 35.98 1.49 40.69
C THR A 12 35.20 0.17 40.56
N THR A 13 35.28 -0.72 41.55
CA THR A 13 34.48 -1.96 41.57
C THR A 13 33.03 -1.73 42.01
N LEU A 14 32.74 -0.67 42.78
CA LEU A 14 31.37 -0.27 43.13
C LEU A 14 30.65 0.52 42.02
N LEU A 15 31.37 1.27 41.17
CA LEU A 15 30.77 1.96 40.01
C LEU A 15 30.48 1.03 38.81
N ALA A 16 31.13 -0.14 38.72
CA ALA A 16 30.86 -1.11 37.67
C ALA A 16 29.59 -1.96 37.90
N ALA A 17 29.01 -1.90 39.11
CA ALA A 17 27.82 -2.69 39.47
C ALA A 17 26.48 -1.99 39.17
N CYS A 18 26.48 -0.76 38.64
CA CYS A 18 25.25 -0.01 38.32
C CYS A 18 24.88 -0.01 36.82
N ASN A 19 25.62 -0.74 35.97
CA ASN A 19 25.29 -0.89 34.53
C ASN A 19 24.62 -2.25 34.21
N MET A 20 23.92 -2.85 35.17
CA MET A 20 22.98 -3.93 34.83
C MET A 20 21.70 -3.29 34.30
N SER A 21 21.62 -3.25 32.97
CA SER A 21 20.35 -3.14 32.24
C SER A 21 19.36 -4.15 32.84
N LEU A 22 18.23 -3.65 33.33
CA LEU A 22 17.06 -4.44 33.75
C LEU A 22 16.25 -4.97 32.55
N ALA A 23 16.74 -4.79 31.33
CA ALA A 23 16.13 -5.32 30.12
C ALA A 23 16.89 -6.56 29.65
N GLU A 24 16.64 -7.70 30.30
CA GLU A 24 16.79 -9.06 29.77
C GLU A 24 16.52 -10.06 30.91
N ASP A 25 15.24 -10.32 31.21
CA ASP A 25 14.73 -11.68 31.46
C ASP A 25 13.20 -11.62 31.67
N VAL A 26 12.47 -11.12 30.68
CA VAL A 26 11.06 -11.52 30.53
C VAL A 26 11.11 -12.66 29.52
N THR A 27 11.27 -13.88 30.02
CA THR A 27 10.99 -15.06 29.21
C THR A 27 9.54 -14.93 28.73
N PRO A 28 9.29 -14.88 27.42
CA PRO A 28 7.93 -14.89 26.91
C PRO A 28 7.20 -16.11 27.45
N PRO A 29 5.92 -16.00 27.84
CA PRO A 29 5.17 -17.15 28.32
C PRO A 29 5.28 -18.30 27.31
N PRO A 30 5.37 -19.57 27.77
CA PRO A 30 5.45 -20.71 26.87
C PRO A 30 4.27 -20.69 25.88
N GLY A 31 4.55 -20.42 24.60
CA GLY A 31 3.53 -20.27 23.55
C GLY A 31 3.42 -18.89 22.90
N TYR A 32 4.20 -17.88 23.32
CA TYR A 32 4.25 -16.60 22.61
C TYR A 32 4.78 -16.78 21.17
N ILE A 33 3.92 -16.54 20.19
CA ILE A 33 4.30 -16.40 18.78
C ILE A 33 4.35 -14.89 18.52
N PRO A 34 5.52 -14.30 18.27
CA PRO A 34 5.59 -12.87 17.95
C PRO A 34 4.73 -12.57 16.71
N PRO A 35 4.07 -11.41 16.64
CA PRO A 35 3.37 -10.99 15.43
C PRO A 35 4.36 -11.06 14.26
N THR A 36 3.92 -11.63 13.14
CA THR A 36 4.75 -11.79 11.94
C THR A 36 5.29 -10.39 11.59
N PRO A 37 6.61 -10.14 11.66
CA PRO A 37 7.15 -8.83 11.35
C PRO A 37 6.73 -8.45 9.92
N MET A 38 6.36 -7.19 9.70
CA MET A 38 6.10 -6.69 8.34
C MET A 38 7.29 -7.08 7.45
N PRO A 39 7.04 -7.61 6.23
CA PRO A 39 8.12 -8.02 5.36
C PRO A 39 9.09 -6.86 5.13
N THR A 40 10.37 -7.09 5.39
CA THR A 40 11.43 -6.14 5.05
C THR A 40 11.38 -5.89 3.55
N LEU A 41 11.35 -4.62 3.11
CA LEU A 41 11.36 -4.32 1.68
C LEU A 41 12.70 -4.74 1.07
N VAL A 42 12.65 -5.70 0.14
CA VAL A 42 13.79 -6.06 -0.70
C VAL A 42 13.58 -5.43 -2.08
N LEU A 43 14.02 -4.17 -2.22
CA LEU A 43 13.81 -3.35 -3.44
C LEU A 43 14.65 -3.79 -4.65
N VAL A 44 15.20 -5.00 -4.61
CA VAL A 44 15.91 -5.66 -5.70
C VAL A 44 15.40 -7.10 -5.79
N PRO A 45 14.99 -7.58 -6.98
CA PRO A 45 14.50 -8.94 -7.11
C PRO A 45 15.61 -9.96 -6.78
N PRO A 46 15.34 -10.98 -5.96
CA PRO A 46 16.36 -11.95 -5.55
C PRO A 46 16.81 -12.85 -6.71
N GLN A 47 15.92 -13.13 -7.66
CA GLN A 47 16.20 -13.76 -8.95
C GLN A 47 15.43 -13.03 -10.06
N THR A 48 15.83 -13.25 -11.33
CA THR A 48 15.11 -12.70 -12.48
C THR A 48 13.62 -13.04 -12.39
N PRO A 49 12.73 -12.03 -12.28
CA PRO A 49 11.30 -12.25 -12.19
C PRO A 49 10.74 -13.03 -13.38
N ASN A 50 9.77 -13.90 -13.12
CA ASN A 50 9.09 -14.70 -14.12
C ASN A 50 7.64 -14.24 -14.28
N ALA A 51 7.34 -13.58 -15.40
CA ALA A 51 6.01 -13.08 -15.71
C ALA A 51 4.98 -14.21 -15.91
N ALA A 52 5.39 -15.42 -16.32
CA ALA A 52 4.47 -16.55 -16.43
C ALA A 52 4.02 -17.06 -15.04
N ASN A 53 4.92 -17.08 -14.06
CA ASN A 53 4.55 -17.35 -12.66
C ASN A 53 3.68 -16.22 -12.10
N GLY A 54 4.05 -14.98 -12.40
CA GLY A 54 3.29 -13.78 -12.04
C GLY A 54 1.87 -13.78 -12.57
N ALA A 55 1.65 -14.29 -13.78
CA ALA A 55 0.33 -14.42 -14.39
C ALA A 55 -0.61 -15.31 -13.57
N ALA A 56 -0.13 -16.47 -13.10
CA ALA A 56 -0.91 -17.35 -12.25
C ALA A 56 -1.29 -16.68 -10.93
N ILE A 57 -0.33 -15.99 -10.30
CA ILE A 57 -0.54 -15.26 -9.05
C ILE A 57 -1.54 -14.11 -9.26
N TYR A 58 -1.40 -13.36 -10.35
CA TYR A 58 -2.27 -12.24 -10.68
C TYR A 58 -3.71 -12.69 -10.87
N MET A 59 -3.93 -13.78 -11.62
CA MET A 59 -5.26 -14.32 -11.85
C MET A 59 -5.93 -14.79 -10.56
N GLU A 60 -5.16 -15.38 -9.64
CA GLU A 60 -5.69 -15.86 -8.35
C GLU A 60 -5.94 -14.72 -7.35
N LYS A 61 -5.04 -13.72 -7.29
CA LYS A 61 -4.98 -12.78 -6.15
C LYS A 61 -5.25 -11.31 -6.50
N CYS A 62 -5.18 -10.92 -7.77
CA CYS A 62 -5.24 -9.52 -8.19
C CYS A 62 -6.42 -9.24 -9.14
N ALA A 63 -6.74 -10.17 -10.04
CA ALA A 63 -7.72 -10.00 -11.12
C ALA A 63 -9.13 -9.67 -10.61
N ALA A 64 -9.52 -10.14 -9.42
CA ALA A 64 -10.83 -9.86 -8.84
C ALA A 64 -11.09 -8.35 -8.64
N CYS A 65 -10.04 -7.56 -8.37
CA CYS A 65 -10.12 -6.11 -8.23
C CYS A 65 -9.60 -5.37 -9.46
N HIS A 66 -8.48 -5.81 -10.03
CA HIS A 66 -7.79 -5.13 -11.13
C HIS A 66 -8.24 -5.56 -12.53
N GLY A 67 -9.15 -6.54 -12.64
CA GLY A 67 -9.60 -7.10 -13.91
C GLY A 67 -8.63 -8.15 -14.44
N ALA A 68 -9.14 -9.14 -15.18
CA ALA A 68 -8.30 -10.18 -15.79
C ALA A 68 -7.28 -9.60 -16.79
N THR A 69 -7.65 -8.51 -17.46
CA THR A 69 -6.81 -7.78 -18.42
C THR A 69 -6.04 -6.62 -17.79
N GLY A 70 -6.18 -6.37 -16.48
CA GLY A 70 -5.50 -5.25 -15.83
C GLY A 70 -6.13 -3.88 -16.09
N MET A 71 -7.39 -3.80 -16.53
CA MET A 71 -8.09 -2.55 -16.82
C MET A 71 -8.71 -1.86 -15.60
N GLY A 72 -8.49 -2.38 -14.39
CA GLY A 72 -9.07 -1.83 -13.16
C GLY A 72 -10.58 -2.03 -13.05
N ASP A 73 -11.13 -2.96 -13.83
CA ASP A 73 -12.55 -3.27 -14.01
C ASP A 73 -12.96 -4.60 -13.36
N GLY A 74 -12.16 -5.08 -12.41
CA GLY A 74 -12.46 -6.30 -11.67
C GLY A 74 -13.80 -6.18 -10.93
N PRO A 75 -14.61 -7.24 -10.88
CA PRO A 75 -15.97 -7.19 -10.30
C PRO A 75 -15.97 -6.78 -8.82
N SER A 76 -14.90 -7.09 -8.08
CA SER A 76 -14.73 -6.62 -6.69
C SER A 76 -14.25 -5.17 -6.64
N GLY A 77 -13.43 -4.74 -7.59
CA GLY A 77 -12.89 -3.37 -7.68
C GLY A 77 -13.98 -2.31 -7.90
N ILE A 78 -14.93 -2.60 -8.79
CA ILE A 78 -16.06 -1.72 -9.12
C ILE A 78 -16.93 -1.39 -7.89
N GLN A 79 -16.99 -2.31 -6.91
CA GLN A 79 -17.85 -2.17 -5.72
C GLN A 79 -17.21 -1.34 -4.59
N LEU A 80 -15.92 -1.01 -4.67
CA LEU A 80 -15.16 -0.38 -3.57
C LEU A 80 -15.30 1.14 -3.49
N GLY A 81 -15.95 1.78 -4.47
CA GLY A 81 -16.07 3.25 -4.52
C GLY A 81 -14.74 4.01 -4.71
N VAL A 82 -13.63 3.29 -4.88
CA VAL A 82 -12.29 3.83 -5.15
C VAL A 82 -11.82 3.40 -6.54
N THR A 83 -11.11 4.28 -7.25
CA THR A 83 -10.55 3.93 -8.57
C THR A 83 -9.42 2.91 -8.40
N VAL A 84 -9.57 1.75 -9.03
CA VAL A 84 -8.52 0.74 -9.16
C VAL A 84 -7.66 1.08 -10.38
N PRO A 85 -6.31 1.10 -10.27
CA PRO A 85 -5.45 1.42 -11.40
C PRO A 85 -5.62 0.43 -12.57
N ALA A 86 -5.73 0.98 -13.77
CA ALA A 86 -5.76 0.24 -15.03
C ALA A 86 -4.34 0.07 -15.57
N PHE A 87 -3.64 -0.97 -15.14
CA PHE A 87 -2.25 -1.27 -15.51
C PHE A 87 -2.04 -1.57 -16.99
N ALA A 88 -3.09 -1.99 -17.72
CA ALA A 88 -3.02 -2.16 -19.17
C ALA A 88 -3.00 -0.85 -19.96
N LEU A 89 -3.26 0.29 -19.30
CA LEU A 89 -3.12 1.61 -19.92
C LEU A 89 -1.67 2.11 -19.79
N PRO A 90 -0.97 2.39 -20.90
CA PRO A 90 0.42 2.85 -20.85
C PRO A 90 0.62 4.13 -20.05
N GLU A 91 -0.38 5.02 -20.00
CA GLU A 91 -0.32 6.28 -19.24
C GLU A 91 -0.28 6.05 -17.72
N VAL A 92 -0.80 4.90 -17.26
CA VAL A 92 -0.76 4.47 -15.86
C VAL A 92 0.50 3.68 -15.55
N ALA A 93 0.90 2.80 -16.47
CA ALA A 93 2.02 1.88 -16.25
C ALA A 93 3.40 2.52 -16.42
N ARG A 94 3.61 3.28 -17.50
CA ARG A 94 4.93 3.83 -17.85
C ARG A 94 5.55 4.74 -16.79
N PRO A 95 4.79 5.56 -16.04
CA PRO A 95 5.36 6.40 -14.97
C PRO A 95 5.82 5.62 -13.73
N ALA A 96 5.33 4.39 -13.52
CA ALA A 96 5.65 3.59 -12.34
C ALA A 96 6.96 2.79 -12.51
N SER A 97 7.69 2.61 -11.40
CA SER A 97 8.85 1.70 -11.35
C SER A 97 8.47 0.34 -10.76
N PRO A 98 9.17 -0.75 -11.13
CA PRO A 98 8.90 -2.07 -10.56
C PRO A 98 9.02 -2.11 -9.03
N ALA A 99 10.00 -1.41 -8.45
CA ALA A 99 10.17 -1.31 -6.99
C ALA A 99 9.01 -0.57 -6.31
N ALA A 100 8.42 0.44 -6.96
CA ALA A 100 7.25 1.13 -6.45
C ALA A 100 6.03 0.19 -6.37
N TRP A 101 5.76 -0.56 -7.45
CA TRP A 101 4.69 -1.56 -7.44
C TRP A 101 4.97 -2.74 -6.51
N TYR A 102 6.21 -3.22 -6.42
CA TYR A 102 6.61 -4.22 -5.43
C TYR A 102 6.34 -3.73 -4.00
N THR A 103 6.60 -2.45 -3.70
CA THR A 103 6.30 -1.86 -2.40
C THR A 103 4.79 -1.85 -2.13
N VAL A 104 3.98 -1.48 -3.12
CA VAL A 104 2.51 -1.50 -3.04
C VAL A 104 1.97 -2.92 -2.84
N VAL A 105 2.48 -3.91 -3.57
CA VAL A 105 2.09 -5.32 -3.39
C VAL A 105 2.52 -5.83 -2.01
N THR A 106 3.69 -5.43 -1.52
CA THR A 106 4.23 -5.89 -0.22
C THR A 106 3.48 -5.28 0.96
N ARG A 107 3.18 -3.97 0.90
CA ARG A 107 2.60 -3.21 2.02
C ARG A 107 1.09 -3.00 1.90
N GLY A 108 0.53 -3.26 0.72
CA GLY A 108 -0.85 -2.89 0.41
C GLY A 108 -1.04 -1.37 0.35
N ARG A 109 -2.29 -1.00 0.12
CA ARG A 109 -2.86 0.34 0.25
C ARG A 109 -4.24 0.17 0.87
N LEU A 110 -4.26 -0.05 2.19
CA LEU A 110 -5.49 -0.37 2.92
C LEU A 110 -6.49 0.78 2.84
N GLU A 111 -6.03 2.03 2.71
CA GLU A 111 -6.84 3.22 2.43
C GLU A 111 -7.55 3.18 1.07
N ARG A 112 -7.16 2.27 0.17
CA ARG A 112 -7.84 1.97 -1.09
C ARG A 112 -8.26 0.51 -1.20
N PHE A 113 -8.45 -0.16 -0.06
CA PHE A 113 -8.92 -1.55 0.03
C PHE A 113 -8.01 -2.59 -0.67
N MET A 114 -6.72 -2.27 -0.87
CA MET A 114 -5.72 -3.22 -1.37
C MET A 114 -4.91 -3.77 -0.17
N PRO A 115 -5.08 -5.04 0.23
CA PRO A 115 -4.34 -5.59 1.36
C PRO A 115 -2.86 -5.80 1.04
N PRO A 116 -1.97 -5.86 2.05
CA PRO A 116 -0.61 -6.34 1.87
C PRO A 116 -0.62 -7.83 1.49
N PHE A 117 0.14 -8.20 0.46
CA PHE A 117 0.28 -9.59 0.03
C PHE A 117 1.42 -10.29 0.78
N THR A 118 1.29 -10.39 2.11
CA THR A 118 2.23 -11.12 2.98
C THR A 118 2.18 -12.63 2.78
N SER A 119 1.10 -13.14 2.17
CA SER A 119 0.95 -14.54 1.76
C SER A 119 1.91 -14.96 0.64
N LEU A 120 2.50 -13.99 -0.07
CA LEU A 120 3.49 -14.21 -1.12
C LEU A 120 4.90 -14.04 -0.55
N ASN A 121 5.84 -14.85 -1.01
CA ASN A 121 7.27 -14.59 -0.76
C ASN A 121 7.79 -13.46 -1.67
N ASP A 122 9.01 -12.98 -1.42
CA ASP A 122 9.57 -11.86 -2.17
C ASP A 122 9.65 -12.11 -3.68
N GLN A 123 10.06 -13.32 -4.09
CA GLN A 123 10.16 -13.66 -5.50
C GLN A 123 8.77 -13.67 -6.16
N GLU A 124 7.76 -14.22 -5.49
CA GLU A 124 6.38 -14.23 -6.00
C GLU A 124 5.80 -12.80 -6.16
N ARG A 125 6.13 -11.89 -5.24
CA ARG A 125 5.77 -10.46 -5.37
C ARG A 125 6.49 -9.78 -6.54
N TRP A 126 7.73 -10.15 -6.81
CA TRP A 126 8.47 -9.65 -7.97
C TRP A 126 7.95 -10.25 -9.29
N ASP A 127 7.59 -11.54 -9.30
CA ASP A 127 7.00 -12.23 -10.44
C ASP A 127 5.67 -11.60 -10.86
N VAL A 128 4.78 -11.28 -9.91
CA VAL A 128 3.49 -10.61 -10.23
C VAL A 128 3.70 -9.19 -10.73
N VAL A 129 4.66 -8.43 -10.18
CA VAL A 129 5.01 -7.09 -10.71
C VAL A 129 5.54 -7.19 -12.14
N ALA A 130 6.37 -8.19 -12.44
CA ALA A 130 6.86 -8.41 -13.80
C ALA A 130 5.72 -8.73 -14.78
N TYR A 131 4.72 -9.51 -14.37
CA TYR A 131 3.53 -9.75 -15.19
C TYR A 131 2.70 -8.49 -15.41
N ILE A 132 2.47 -7.67 -14.37
CA ILE A 132 1.75 -6.40 -14.51
C ILE A 132 2.47 -5.48 -15.52
N MET A 133 3.81 -5.48 -15.51
CA MET A 133 4.61 -4.72 -16.48
C MET A 133 4.45 -5.20 -17.93
N THR A 134 3.89 -6.38 -18.20
CA THR A 134 3.62 -6.82 -19.58
C THR A 134 2.25 -6.42 -20.09
N MET A 135 1.34 -5.93 -19.23
CA MET A 135 -0.08 -5.76 -19.59
C MET A 135 -0.37 -4.60 -20.56
N HIS A 136 0.55 -3.65 -20.67
CA HIS A 136 0.40 -2.45 -21.49
C HIS A 136 1.26 -2.47 -22.77
N THR A 137 1.88 -3.61 -23.06
CA THR A 137 2.91 -3.74 -24.10
C THR A 137 2.69 -5.01 -24.90
N SER A 138 2.71 -4.92 -26.23
CA SER A 138 2.60 -6.08 -27.12
C SER A 138 3.97 -6.70 -27.46
N GLU A 139 3.99 -7.97 -27.87
CA GLU A 139 5.21 -8.62 -28.34
C GLU A 139 5.77 -7.95 -29.61
N GLU A 140 4.90 -7.42 -30.47
CA GLU A 140 5.28 -6.66 -31.66
C GLU A 140 6.00 -5.36 -31.29
N GLU A 141 5.51 -4.63 -30.27
CA GLU A 141 6.14 -3.40 -29.79
C GLU A 141 7.53 -3.67 -29.20
N ILE A 142 7.68 -4.77 -28.45
CA ILE A 142 8.99 -5.21 -27.93
C ILE A 142 9.94 -5.57 -29.08
N ALA A 143 9.46 -6.28 -30.11
CA ALA A 143 10.27 -6.64 -31.26
C ALA A 143 10.74 -5.41 -32.05
N LYS A 144 9.82 -4.47 -32.32
CA LYS A 144 10.12 -3.18 -32.95
C LYS A 144 11.14 -2.38 -32.13
N GLY A 145 10.95 -2.32 -30.81
CA GLY A 145 11.89 -1.67 -29.89
C GLY A 145 13.29 -2.27 -29.92
N LYS A 146 13.39 -3.60 -30.01
CA LYS A 146 14.68 -4.31 -30.16
C LYS A 146 15.39 -3.92 -31.44
N GLU A 147 14.70 -3.95 -32.57
CA GLU A 147 15.27 -3.58 -33.87
C GLU A 147 15.76 -2.14 -33.88
N LEU A 148 14.96 -1.22 -33.34
CA LEU A 148 15.31 0.19 -33.21
C LEU A 148 16.51 0.41 -32.27
N PHE A 149 16.58 -0.31 -31.16
CA PHE A 149 17.72 -0.26 -30.25
C PHE A 149 19.00 -0.74 -30.94
N GLU A 150 18.95 -1.90 -31.61
CA GLU A 150 20.10 -2.48 -32.33
C GLU A 150 20.57 -1.59 -33.49
N ALA A 151 19.65 -0.90 -34.17
CA ALA A 151 19.95 0.00 -35.26
C ALA A 151 20.56 1.34 -34.81
N ASN A 152 20.13 1.88 -33.66
CA ASN A 152 20.49 3.23 -33.21
C ASN A 152 21.54 3.25 -32.08
N CYS A 153 21.76 2.14 -31.39
CA CYS A 153 22.65 2.01 -30.23
C CYS A 153 23.54 0.75 -30.33
N ALA A 154 24.11 0.48 -31.50
CA ALA A 154 24.86 -0.76 -31.77
C ALA A 154 26.07 -1.00 -30.83
N ASP A 155 26.66 0.07 -30.28
CA ASP A 155 27.79 0.02 -29.35
C ASP A 155 27.38 0.10 -27.86
N CYS A 156 26.07 0.14 -27.57
CA CYS A 156 25.55 0.28 -26.22
C CYS A 156 25.50 -1.07 -25.52
N SER A 157 26.15 -1.19 -24.36
CA SER A 157 26.05 -2.41 -23.56
C SER A 157 24.65 -2.57 -22.97
N LEU A 158 24.09 -3.77 -23.09
CA LEU A 158 22.85 -4.16 -22.41
C LEU A 158 23.02 -4.34 -20.90
N ASP A 159 24.26 -4.38 -20.38
CA ASP A 159 24.53 -4.63 -18.96
C ASP A 159 23.86 -3.58 -18.06
N TYR A 160 23.80 -2.33 -18.52
CA TYR A 160 23.12 -1.25 -17.80
C TYR A 160 21.64 -1.58 -17.57
N PHE A 161 20.97 -2.12 -18.59
CA PHE A 161 19.55 -2.42 -18.64
C PHE A 161 19.20 -3.83 -18.14
N LYS A 162 20.21 -4.68 -17.91
CA LYS A 162 20.06 -6.00 -17.30
C LYS A 162 20.32 -6.01 -15.79
N ASP A 163 20.86 -4.92 -15.24
CA ASP A 163 21.13 -4.77 -13.81
C ASP A 163 19.82 -4.62 -13.02
N PRO A 164 19.41 -5.64 -12.22
CA PRO A 164 18.14 -5.63 -11.53
C PRO A 164 18.07 -4.56 -10.43
N ALA A 165 19.19 -4.21 -9.79
CA ALA A 165 19.21 -3.21 -8.74
C ALA A 165 18.94 -1.81 -9.31
N ARG A 166 19.41 -1.56 -10.53
CA ARG A 166 19.16 -0.31 -11.24
C ARG A 166 17.76 -0.27 -11.81
N MET A 167 17.39 -1.30 -12.57
CA MET A 167 16.14 -1.32 -13.32
C MET A 167 14.90 -1.40 -12.43
N ALA A 168 15.01 -1.97 -11.24
CA ALA A 168 13.94 -1.97 -10.25
C ALA A 168 13.47 -0.55 -9.89
N GLY A 169 14.38 0.43 -9.82
CA GLY A 169 14.07 1.81 -9.47
C GLY A 169 13.62 2.71 -10.63
N LEU A 170 13.85 2.29 -11.88
CA LEU A 170 13.55 3.09 -13.07
C LEU A 170 12.11 2.86 -13.53
N SER A 171 11.42 3.90 -13.96
CA SER A 171 10.13 3.81 -14.69
C SER A 171 10.37 3.70 -16.20
N THR A 172 9.35 3.32 -16.98
CA THR A 172 9.49 3.30 -18.44
C THR A 172 9.65 4.73 -18.99
N VAL A 173 9.04 5.73 -18.35
CA VAL A 173 9.31 7.16 -18.63
C VAL A 173 10.80 7.51 -18.42
N ALA A 174 11.43 6.98 -17.37
CA ALA A 174 12.86 7.19 -17.15
C ALA A 174 13.72 6.52 -18.22
N LEU A 175 13.33 5.32 -18.68
CA LEU A 175 14.01 4.62 -19.79
C LEU A 175 13.88 5.40 -21.10
N ALA A 176 12.68 5.86 -21.44
CA ALA A 176 12.39 6.77 -22.54
C ALA A 176 13.27 8.03 -22.52
N ARG A 177 13.45 8.62 -21.33
CA ARG A 177 14.36 9.77 -21.14
C ARG A 177 15.81 9.40 -21.43
N ILE A 178 16.28 8.24 -20.98
CA ILE A 178 17.64 7.75 -21.26
C ILE A 178 17.83 7.51 -22.76
N VAL A 179 16.82 6.95 -23.44
CA VAL A 179 16.85 6.75 -24.89
C VAL A 179 17.06 8.10 -25.61
N ARG A 180 16.30 9.13 -25.22
CA ARG A 180 16.36 10.46 -25.86
C ARG A 180 17.56 11.32 -25.47
N LEU A 181 17.88 11.39 -24.19
CA LEU A 181 18.83 12.37 -23.65
C LEU A 181 20.14 11.72 -23.21
N GLY A 182 20.21 10.39 -23.17
CA GLY A 182 21.31 9.67 -22.57
C GLY A 182 21.44 9.90 -21.07
N ASN A 183 22.54 9.42 -20.53
CA ASN A 183 23.04 9.71 -19.19
C ASN A 183 24.58 9.55 -19.18
N GLU A 184 25.20 9.50 -18.00
CA GLU A 184 26.65 9.37 -17.88
C GLU A 184 27.24 8.06 -18.45
N GLN A 185 26.42 7.00 -18.58
CA GLN A 185 26.86 5.66 -18.99
C GLN A 185 26.31 5.24 -20.36
N ILE A 186 25.17 5.81 -20.77
CA ILE A 186 24.48 5.49 -22.01
C ILE A 186 24.38 6.77 -22.85
N PRO A 187 24.97 6.82 -24.06
CA PRO A 187 24.82 7.98 -24.93
C PRO A 187 23.36 8.14 -25.37
N ALA A 188 22.95 9.35 -25.73
CA ALA A 188 21.66 9.58 -26.38
C ALA A 188 21.64 8.89 -27.75
N PHE A 189 20.57 8.16 -28.07
CA PHE A 189 20.43 7.46 -29.35
C PHE A 189 19.01 7.54 -29.93
N GLY A 190 18.08 8.18 -29.22
CA GLY A 190 16.68 8.31 -29.59
C GLY A 190 16.28 9.69 -30.12
N GLU A 191 17.23 10.59 -30.40
CA GLU A 191 16.94 11.96 -30.86
C GLU A 191 16.10 12.00 -32.14
N ASN A 192 16.27 11.00 -33.01
CA ASN A 192 15.55 10.90 -34.30
C ASN A 192 14.35 9.95 -34.26
N LEU A 193 14.04 9.36 -33.10
CA LEU A 193 12.88 8.47 -32.95
C LEU A 193 11.61 9.28 -32.70
N SER A 194 10.53 8.89 -33.37
CA SER A 194 9.19 9.34 -33.01
C SER A 194 8.84 8.95 -31.56
N ASP A 195 7.80 9.56 -30.99
CA ASP A 195 7.36 9.21 -29.63
C ASP A 195 7.02 7.71 -29.52
N GLU A 196 6.32 7.16 -30.51
CA GLU A 196 5.93 5.74 -30.54
C GLU A 196 7.16 4.81 -30.61
N GLU A 197 8.12 5.11 -31.49
CA GLU A 197 9.36 4.33 -31.61
C GLU A 197 10.20 4.40 -30.34
N MET A 198 10.24 5.55 -29.70
CA MET A 198 10.96 5.76 -28.45
C MET A 198 10.34 4.96 -27.30
N TRP A 199 9.00 4.91 -27.22
CA TRP A 199 8.31 4.05 -26.26
C TRP A 199 8.57 2.57 -26.53
N ALA A 200 8.50 2.13 -27.79
CA ALA A 200 8.82 0.74 -28.15
C ALA A 200 10.23 0.32 -27.68
N VAL A 201 11.24 1.18 -27.89
CA VAL A 201 12.60 0.95 -27.37
C VAL A 201 12.61 0.87 -25.85
N ALA A 202 11.93 1.77 -25.15
CA ALA A 202 11.87 1.77 -23.69
C ALA A 202 11.21 0.50 -23.12
N GLU A 203 10.15 0.00 -23.77
CA GLU A 203 9.48 -1.25 -23.40
C GLU A 203 10.37 -2.47 -23.67
N TYR A 204 11.10 -2.49 -24.79
CA TYR A 204 12.12 -3.51 -25.04
C TYR A 204 13.17 -3.54 -23.92
N LEU A 205 13.72 -2.38 -23.54
CA LEU A 205 14.72 -2.29 -22.47
C LEU A 205 14.15 -2.76 -21.13
N ARG A 206 12.87 -2.48 -20.84
CA ARG A 206 12.16 -2.99 -19.66
C ARG A 206 12.06 -4.52 -19.68
N SER A 207 11.77 -5.10 -20.85
CA SER A 207 11.59 -6.55 -21.02
C SER A 207 12.83 -7.38 -20.68
N LEU A 208 14.03 -6.77 -20.70
CA LEU A 208 15.30 -7.43 -20.36
C LEU A 208 15.40 -7.87 -18.90
N THR A 209 14.47 -7.41 -18.05
CA THR A 209 14.52 -7.59 -16.60
C THR A 209 13.65 -8.74 -16.09
N TYR A 210 12.86 -9.38 -16.97
CA TYR A 210 12.01 -10.52 -16.62
C TYR A 210 12.01 -11.58 -17.72
N THR A 211 11.50 -12.77 -17.39
CA THR A 211 11.29 -13.85 -18.36
C THR A 211 9.81 -14.18 -18.50
N THR A 212 9.39 -14.61 -19.68
CA THR A 212 8.04 -15.08 -19.98
C THR A 212 7.97 -16.61 -20.09
N GLN A 213 9.08 -17.32 -19.81
CA GLN A 213 9.14 -18.78 -19.93
C GLN A 213 8.56 -19.49 -18.69
N THR A 214 7.76 -20.52 -18.91
CA THR A 214 7.29 -21.41 -17.83
C THR A 214 8.45 -22.24 -17.29
N GLN A 215 8.84 -22.04 -16.02
CA GLN A 215 9.90 -22.83 -15.39
C GLN A 215 9.32 -23.99 -14.56
N THR A 216 9.87 -25.18 -14.73
CA THR A 216 9.68 -26.30 -13.82
C THR A 216 10.54 -26.08 -12.56
N VAL A 217 9.91 -26.04 -11.40
CA VAL A 217 10.54 -25.69 -10.11
C VAL A 217 11.72 -26.63 -9.78
N GLN A 218 12.94 -26.09 -9.70
CA GLN A 218 14.08 -26.70 -9.03
C GLN A 218 14.22 -26.09 -7.62
N THR A 219 14.01 -26.89 -6.59
CA THR A 219 14.25 -26.51 -5.18
C THR A 219 15.74 -26.23 -4.93
N ALA A 220 16.07 -25.02 -4.49
CA ALA A 220 17.39 -24.64 -4.00
C ALA A 220 17.53 -24.87 -2.47
N PRO A 221 18.73 -25.22 -1.96
CA PRO A 221 18.96 -25.59 -0.57
C PRO A 221 19.22 -24.39 0.37
N THR A 222 18.95 -24.63 1.65
CA THR A 222 19.03 -23.76 2.83
C THR A 222 20.33 -22.94 2.97
N PRO A 223 20.28 -21.63 3.29
CA PRO A 223 21.47 -20.84 3.60
C PRO A 223 21.92 -20.98 5.07
N VAL A 224 23.24 -21.07 5.26
CA VAL A 224 23.98 -21.06 6.53
C VAL A 224 24.22 -19.60 6.97
N PRO A 225 24.16 -19.27 8.27
CA PRO A 225 24.27 -17.88 8.75
C PRO A 225 25.68 -17.29 8.61
N PRO A 226 25.82 -15.97 8.33
CA PRO A 226 27.12 -15.32 8.16
C PRO A 226 27.74 -14.83 9.47
N THR A 227 29.07 -14.93 9.52
CA THR A 227 29.98 -14.45 10.56
C THR A 227 30.19 -12.95 10.48
N LEU A 228 30.08 -12.24 11.62
CA LEU A 228 30.40 -10.82 11.77
C LEU A 228 31.92 -10.56 11.81
N THR A 229 32.39 -9.54 11.09
CA THR A 229 33.70 -8.92 11.36
C THR A 229 33.64 -7.42 11.04
N LEU A 230 33.90 -6.59 12.06
CA LEU A 230 34.04 -5.13 12.00
C LEU A 230 35.49 -4.75 12.34
N ALA A 231 36.09 -3.88 11.52
CA ALA A 231 37.29 -3.07 11.81
C ALA A 231 37.52 -2.12 10.62
N ALA A 232 38.00 -0.88 10.72
CA ALA A 232 38.29 0.03 11.82
C ALA A 232 38.48 1.43 11.17
N ALA A 233 38.16 2.49 11.93
CA ALA A 233 38.56 3.85 11.62
C ALA A 233 39.93 4.16 12.24
N GLU A 234 40.77 4.94 11.55
CA GLU A 234 41.94 5.59 12.13
C GLU A 234 41.89 7.11 11.95
N ALA A 235 42.36 7.77 13.00
CA ALA A 235 42.33 9.20 13.26
C ALA A 235 43.61 9.91 12.76
N GLY A 236 43.51 11.22 12.56
CA GLY A 236 44.65 12.13 12.48
C GLY A 236 44.23 13.57 12.85
N THR A 237 44.95 14.18 13.79
CA THR A 237 44.80 15.56 14.35
C THR A 237 46.21 16.01 14.76
N PRO A 238 46.52 17.28 15.11
CA PRO A 238 46.26 18.62 14.53
C PRO A 238 47.54 19.51 14.41
N SER A 239 47.39 20.73 13.86
CA SER A 239 48.05 22.03 14.20
C SER A 239 48.21 22.88 12.91
N ALA A 240 48.11 24.21 12.87
CA ALA A 240 48.45 25.24 13.84
C ALA A 240 47.73 26.59 13.55
N GLU A 241 47.79 27.43 14.58
CA GLU A 241 47.37 28.83 14.81
C GLU A 241 47.72 29.90 13.76
N GLY A 242 46.95 31.00 13.76
CA GLY A 242 47.42 32.33 13.32
C GLY A 242 46.34 33.34 12.89
N THR A 243 45.79 34.09 13.84
CA THR A 243 45.08 35.39 13.61
C THR A 243 46.11 36.54 13.69
N PRO A 244 45.87 37.69 13.03
CA PRO A 244 45.53 38.87 13.83
C PRO A 244 44.47 39.81 13.22
N GLU A 245 43.89 40.61 14.12
CA GLU A 245 42.89 41.66 13.97
C GLU A 245 43.27 42.85 13.07
N GLY A 246 42.26 43.57 12.60
CA GLY A 246 42.33 44.96 12.14
C GLY A 246 40.95 45.64 12.17
N THR A 247 40.78 46.61 13.05
CA THR A 247 39.59 47.45 13.31
C THR A 247 39.48 48.66 12.37
N ASP A 248 38.26 49.06 11.95
CA ASP A 248 37.60 50.35 12.33
C ASP A 248 36.36 50.74 11.47
N GLN A 249 35.27 51.05 12.21
CA GLN A 249 34.20 52.07 12.07
C GLN A 249 33.33 52.29 10.79
N ALA A 250 32.07 51.83 10.88
CA ALA A 250 30.75 52.56 10.91
C ALA A 250 30.37 53.62 9.82
N PRO A 251 29.08 54.03 9.73
CA PRO A 251 27.88 53.29 9.34
C PRO A 251 27.04 54.06 8.29
N VAL A 252 26.27 53.38 7.42
CA VAL A 252 24.93 53.79 6.94
C VAL A 252 24.46 52.77 5.90
N THR A 253 23.29 52.15 6.12
CA THR A 253 22.53 51.57 5.01
C THR A 253 21.05 51.88 5.22
N PRO A 254 20.31 52.26 4.16
CA PRO A 254 19.00 52.87 4.25
C PRO A 254 17.92 51.86 4.64
N GLU A 255 16.81 52.41 5.12
CA GLU A 255 15.49 51.77 5.18
C GLU A 255 15.28 50.85 3.98
N ALA A 256 15.25 49.54 4.25
CA ALA A 256 15.12 48.51 3.23
C ALA A 256 13.72 48.64 2.60
N THR A 257 13.68 49.23 1.41
CA THR A 257 12.63 48.86 0.46
C THR A 257 12.78 47.34 0.27
N PRO A 258 11.74 46.51 0.48
CA PRO A 258 11.88 45.07 0.37
C PRO A 258 12.40 44.76 -1.03
N VAL A 259 13.66 44.32 -1.08
CA VAL A 259 14.28 43.85 -2.31
C VAL A 259 13.53 42.56 -2.59
N VAL A 260 12.62 42.59 -3.57
CA VAL A 260 12.05 41.37 -4.12
C VAL A 260 13.21 40.66 -4.81
N ILE A 261 13.86 39.78 -4.07
CA ILE A 261 14.84 38.85 -4.64
C ILE A 261 14.00 37.87 -5.46
N GLU A 262 14.22 37.82 -6.78
CA GLU A 262 13.52 36.86 -7.64
C GLU A 262 13.69 35.44 -7.07
N GLY A 263 12.57 34.73 -6.88
CA GLY A 263 12.55 33.40 -6.25
C GLY A 263 12.38 33.38 -4.73
N PHE A 264 12.30 34.53 -4.04
CA PHE A 264 12.01 34.61 -2.60
C PHE A 264 10.72 35.38 -2.31
N GLY A 265 10.07 35.05 -1.19
CA GLY A 265 8.78 35.60 -0.80
C GLY A 265 8.51 35.54 0.71
N THR A 266 7.25 35.77 1.08
CA THR A 266 6.78 35.70 2.48
C THR A 266 5.80 34.56 2.67
N VAL A 267 6.03 33.70 3.67
CA VAL A 267 5.03 32.73 4.13
C VAL A 267 4.39 33.28 5.40
N SER A 268 3.06 33.31 5.46
CA SER A 268 2.32 33.83 6.62
C SER A 268 1.20 32.90 7.02
N GLY A 269 0.78 32.99 8.28
CA GLY A 269 -0.18 32.08 8.90
C GLY A 269 -0.83 32.71 10.12
N SER A 270 -1.81 32.01 10.69
CA SER A 270 -2.43 32.42 11.94
C SER A 270 -2.83 31.20 12.77
N ILE A 271 -2.86 31.38 14.08
CA ILE A 271 -3.37 30.43 15.04
C ILE A 271 -4.74 30.91 15.51
N GLU A 272 -5.76 30.13 15.22
CA GLU A 272 -7.09 30.35 15.77
C GLU A 272 -7.15 29.75 17.18
N ASN A 273 -7.06 30.61 18.20
CA ASN A 273 -7.05 30.18 19.58
C ASN A 273 -8.47 29.87 20.10
N ARG A 274 -8.78 28.59 20.28
CA ARG A 274 -10.02 28.09 20.90
C ARG A 274 -9.77 27.42 22.26
N THR A 275 -8.63 27.68 22.89
CA THR A 275 -8.29 27.10 24.20
C THR A 275 -9.07 27.71 25.36
N GLY A 276 -9.70 28.88 25.16
CA GLY A 276 -10.37 29.64 26.22
C GLY A 276 -9.42 30.45 27.12
N ALA A 277 -8.10 30.38 26.90
CA ALA A 277 -7.07 31.18 27.55
C ALA A 277 -6.28 32.01 26.53
N ASP A 278 -5.52 33.01 26.96
CA ASP A 278 -4.63 33.76 26.07
C ASP A 278 -3.49 32.86 25.55
N LEU A 279 -3.01 33.13 24.32
CA LEU A 279 -1.86 32.40 23.77
C LEU A 279 -0.61 32.64 24.64
N PRO A 280 0.23 31.61 24.88
CA PRO A 280 1.49 31.77 25.59
C PRO A 280 2.38 32.86 24.97
N GLU A 281 2.90 33.77 25.78
CA GLU A 281 3.85 34.79 25.31
C GLU A 281 5.09 34.11 24.72
N GLY A 282 5.49 34.55 23.52
CA GLY A 282 6.67 34.02 22.84
C GLY A 282 6.49 32.59 22.34
N MET A 283 5.24 32.13 22.11
CA MET A 283 4.98 30.86 21.43
C MET A 283 5.77 30.76 20.13
N THR A 284 6.58 29.72 20.02
CA THR A 284 7.37 29.42 18.82
C THR A 284 6.50 28.70 17.80
N VAL A 285 6.62 29.09 16.54
CA VAL A 285 6.06 28.40 15.38
C VAL A 285 7.20 27.97 14.47
N THR A 286 7.14 26.74 13.98
CA THR A 286 8.13 26.19 13.05
C THR A 286 7.50 26.10 11.66
N LEU A 287 8.06 26.80 10.69
CA LEU A 287 7.72 26.63 9.28
C LEU A 287 8.54 25.49 8.69
N ARG A 288 7.87 24.49 8.13
CA ARG A 288 8.50 23.43 7.34
C ARG A 288 8.20 23.61 5.86
N GLY A 289 9.23 23.47 5.04
CA GLY A 289 9.13 23.46 3.59
C GLY A 289 9.64 22.16 3.01
N TYR A 290 8.85 21.57 2.12
CA TYR A 290 9.16 20.30 1.47
C TYR A 290 9.26 20.46 -0.05
N GLU A 291 10.22 19.77 -0.64
CA GLU A 291 10.30 19.53 -2.08
C GLU A 291 9.73 18.17 -2.42
N HIS A 292 9.06 18.07 -3.56
CA HIS A 292 8.87 16.80 -4.22
C HIS A 292 9.85 16.70 -5.37
N ASP A 293 10.59 15.59 -5.47
CA ASP A 293 11.49 15.37 -6.60
C ASP A 293 10.66 15.10 -7.86
N PHE A 294 10.43 16.12 -8.67
CA PHE A 294 9.70 15.97 -9.93
C PHE A 294 10.44 15.09 -10.96
N ALA A 295 11.74 14.85 -10.78
CA ALA A 295 12.50 13.90 -11.58
C ALA A 295 12.37 12.45 -11.08
N ASN A 296 11.90 12.26 -9.84
CA ASN A 296 11.58 10.97 -9.23
C ASN A 296 10.26 11.04 -8.44
N PRO A 297 9.10 10.85 -9.09
CA PRO A 297 7.79 10.89 -8.42
C PRO A 297 7.59 9.84 -7.31
N ASN A 298 8.56 8.94 -7.10
CA ASN A 298 8.58 7.95 -6.02
C ASN A 298 9.42 8.39 -4.80
N ALA A 299 10.17 9.50 -4.89
CA ALA A 299 10.80 10.09 -3.73
C ALA A 299 9.72 10.78 -2.90
N GLY A 300 9.63 10.42 -1.61
CA GLY A 300 8.78 11.15 -0.67
C GLY A 300 9.18 12.63 -0.63
N THR A 301 8.29 13.47 -0.12
CA THR A 301 8.58 14.88 0.10
C THR A 301 9.81 15.03 1.00
N GLN A 302 10.87 15.66 0.50
CA GLN A 302 12.08 15.92 1.26
C GLN A 302 11.96 17.28 1.96
N GLU A 303 12.18 17.31 3.28
CA GLU A 303 12.29 18.56 4.00
C GLU A 303 13.56 19.31 3.56
N VAL A 304 13.38 20.56 3.15
CA VAL A 304 14.48 21.43 2.68
C VAL A 304 14.58 22.74 3.46
N ILE A 305 13.50 23.12 4.15
CA ILE A 305 13.39 24.36 4.90
C ILE A 305 12.81 24.03 6.26
N THR A 306 13.49 24.48 7.31
CA THR A 306 13.00 24.49 8.68
C THR A 306 13.39 25.82 9.29
N LEU A 307 12.39 26.65 9.58
CA LEU A 307 12.58 28.00 10.11
C LEU A 307 11.74 28.16 11.38
N GLU A 308 12.34 28.72 12.42
CA GLU A 308 11.62 29.06 13.65
C GLU A 308 11.23 30.54 13.65
N GLY A 309 10.00 30.79 14.08
CA GLY A 309 9.40 32.12 14.21
C GLY A 309 8.67 32.26 15.54
N THR A 310 8.22 33.47 15.83
CA THR A 310 7.40 33.74 17.02
C THR A 310 6.01 34.14 16.60
N VAL A 311 5.01 33.65 17.33
CA VAL A 311 3.60 33.99 17.13
C VAL A 311 3.32 35.30 17.86
N ALA A 312 2.71 36.25 17.16
CA ALA A 312 2.28 37.51 17.75
C ALA A 312 1.11 37.29 18.73
N SER A 313 0.84 38.28 19.59
CA SER A 313 -0.24 38.19 20.58
C SER A 313 -1.64 38.05 19.96
N ASP A 314 -1.82 38.45 18.69
CA ASP A 314 -3.06 38.29 17.93
C ASP A 314 -3.15 36.93 17.20
N GLY A 315 -2.17 36.04 17.40
CA GLY A 315 -2.10 34.72 16.80
C GLY A 315 -1.46 34.68 15.41
N THR A 316 -1.05 35.81 14.85
CA THR A 316 -0.44 35.85 13.50
C THR A 316 1.05 35.55 13.53
N PHE A 317 1.57 35.00 12.43
CA PHE A 317 3.01 34.80 12.23
C PHE A 317 3.37 34.97 10.75
N ALA A 318 4.61 35.39 10.49
CA ALA A 318 5.14 35.55 9.15
C ALA A 318 6.64 35.25 9.10
N PHE A 319 7.06 34.66 8.00
CA PHE A 319 8.45 34.34 7.66
C PHE A 319 8.78 35.08 6.37
N GLU A 320 9.70 36.04 6.47
CA GLU A 320 10.18 36.83 5.33
C GLU A 320 11.41 36.17 4.69
N ASN A 321 11.67 36.50 3.41
CA ASN A 321 12.83 36.01 2.65
C ASN A 321 12.91 34.48 2.59
N VAL A 322 11.76 33.82 2.38
CA VAL A 322 11.66 32.37 2.20
C VAL A 322 11.75 32.03 0.71
N GLU A 323 12.50 31.00 0.33
CA GLU A 323 12.60 30.55 -1.06
C GLU A 323 11.24 30.00 -1.55
N MET A 324 10.78 30.45 -2.71
CA MET A 324 9.46 30.15 -3.29
C MET A 324 9.57 29.51 -4.68
N PRO A 325 10.22 28.34 -4.82
CA PRO A 325 10.16 27.61 -6.07
C PRO A 325 8.75 27.05 -6.28
N GLU A 326 8.33 26.97 -7.54
CA GLU A 326 7.04 26.38 -7.91
C GLU A 326 6.90 24.97 -7.32
N ASN A 327 5.70 24.66 -6.82
CA ASN A 327 5.32 23.40 -6.17
C ASN A 327 5.99 23.09 -4.83
N ARG A 328 6.73 24.03 -4.22
CA ARG A 328 7.17 23.91 -2.82
C ARG A 328 5.96 23.80 -1.89
N ILE A 329 5.99 22.85 -0.97
CA ILE A 329 4.93 22.63 0.01
C ILE A 329 5.36 23.26 1.33
N PHE A 330 4.51 24.10 1.92
CA PHE A 330 4.72 24.69 3.25
C PHE A 330 3.65 24.27 4.24
N LEU A 331 4.04 24.05 5.49
CA LEU A 331 3.13 23.91 6.63
C LEU A 331 3.77 24.53 7.87
N ALA A 332 2.95 24.93 8.84
CA ALA A 332 3.40 25.47 10.11
C ALA A 332 3.09 24.48 11.24
N GLU A 333 4.01 24.35 12.18
CA GLU A 333 3.88 23.51 13.36
C GLU A 333 4.04 24.30 14.65
N VAL A 334 3.27 23.92 15.67
CA VAL A 334 3.40 24.41 17.04
C VAL A 334 3.29 23.26 18.02
N THR A 335 4.09 23.32 19.08
CA THR A 335 3.96 22.39 20.20
C THR A 335 3.10 23.03 21.29
N TYR A 336 1.98 22.38 21.64
CA TYR A 336 1.10 22.82 22.71
C TYR A 336 0.66 21.64 23.57
N GLY A 337 0.78 21.77 24.90
CA GLY A 337 0.41 20.69 25.82
C GLY A 337 1.19 19.38 25.61
N GLY A 338 2.40 19.44 25.01
CA GLY A 338 3.19 18.26 24.66
C GLY A 338 2.76 17.56 23.36
N ILE A 339 1.87 18.18 22.58
CA ILE A 339 1.34 17.67 21.31
C ILE A 339 1.85 18.58 20.18
N GLU A 340 2.40 17.98 19.13
CA GLU A 340 2.83 18.67 17.92
C GLU A 340 1.64 18.79 16.97
N LEU A 341 1.18 20.03 16.76
CA LEU A 341 0.05 20.37 15.90
C LEU A 341 0.57 21.00 14.63
N SER A 342 0.02 20.61 13.48
CA SER A 342 0.39 21.16 12.18
C SER A 342 -0.81 21.84 11.51
N SER A 343 -0.56 22.90 10.75
CA SER A 343 -1.54 23.48 9.83
C SER A 343 -1.79 22.52 8.67
N GLU A 344 -2.85 22.76 7.90
CA GLU A 344 -2.90 22.25 6.53
C GLU A 344 -1.75 22.85 5.70
N PHE A 345 -1.40 22.17 4.61
CA PHE A 345 -0.31 22.61 3.75
C PHE A 345 -0.79 23.63 2.70
N ALA A 346 0.14 24.45 2.23
CA ALA A 346 -0.03 25.27 1.04
C ALA A 346 1.07 24.96 0.01
N ILE A 347 0.73 25.05 -1.27
CA ILE A 347 1.66 24.79 -2.38
C ILE A 347 1.94 26.09 -3.12
N VAL A 348 3.22 26.43 -3.27
CA VAL A 348 3.68 27.59 -4.06
C VAL A 348 3.29 27.42 -5.53
N GLN A 349 2.59 28.39 -6.09
CA GLN A 349 2.26 28.45 -7.52
C GLN A 349 3.33 29.20 -8.31
N ALA A 350 3.38 29.00 -9.64
CA ALA A 350 4.34 29.67 -10.52
C ALA A 350 4.32 31.20 -10.34
N GLY A 351 5.48 31.79 -10.03
CA GLY A 351 5.64 33.24 -9.86
C GLY A 351 5.04 33.83 -8.58
N GLN A 352 4.60 32.99 -7.63
CA GLN A 352 4.02 33.44 -6.37
C GLN A 352 5.11 33.94 -5.40
N THR A 353 4.92 35.15 -4.86
CA THR A 353 5.86 35.79 -3.91
C THR A 353 5.31 35.89 -2.48
N SER A 354 4.08 35.41 -2.25
CA SER A 354 3.48 35.34 -0.92
C SER A 354 2.55 34.14 -0.81
N VAL A 355 2.72 33.36 0.25
CA VAL A 355 1.89 32.19 0.58
C VAL A 355 1.22 32.42 1.94
N GLN A 356 -0.08 32.20 2.00
CA GLN A 356 -0.85 32.21 3.23
C GLN A 356 -1.23 30.77 3.59
N LEU A 357 -0.77 30.30 4.74
CA LEU A 357 -1.15 29.00 5.29
C LEU A 357 -2.57 29.05 5.85
N PRO A 358 -3.35 27.96 5.72
CA PRO A 358 -4.61 27.80 6.43
C PRO A 358 -4.42 27.96 7.95
N PRO A 359 -5.42 28.50 8.66
CA PRO A 359 -5.30 28.75 10.10
C PRO A 359 -5.14 27.43 10.87
N LEU A 360 -4.21 27.41 11.82
CA LEU A 360 -4.05 26.30 12.75
C LEU A 360 -4.98 26.53 13.94
N VAL A 361 -5.96 25.64 14.15
CA VAL A 361 -6.91 25.76 15.25
C VAL A 361 -6.35 25.11 16.51
N LEU A 362 -6.21 25.88 17.58
CA LEU A 362 -5.67 25.43 18.85
C LEU A 362 -6.80 25.18 19.86
N TYR A 363 -6.90 23.96 20.38
CA TYR A 363 -7.91 23.58 21.38
C TYR A 363 -7.25 23.28 22.74
N GLU A 364 -8.04 23.37 23.82
CA GLU A 364 -7.62 22.91 25.14
C GLU A 364 -7.34 21.40 25.12
N VAL A 365 -6.33 20.93 25.85
CA VAL A 365 -6.00 19.50 25.95
C VAL A 365 -6.61 18.91 27.22
N THR A 366 -7.26 17.75 27.12
CA THR A 366 -7.83 17.01 28.25
C THR A 366 -7.45 15.53 28.20
N ASP A 367 -7.29 14.90 29.37
CA ASP A 367 -7.10 13.45 29.52
C ASP A 367 -8.42 12.70 29.78
N ASP A 368 -9.55 13.43 29.86
CA ASP A 368 -10.86 12.85 30.08
C ASP A 368 -11.39 12.20 28.79
N THR A 369 -11.24 10.89 28.70
CA THR A 369 -11.73 10.09 27.57
C THR A 369 -13.25 9.86 27.58
N SER A 370 -13.95 10.23 28.67
CA SER A 370 -15.41 10.07 28.75
C SER A 370 -16.18 11.04 27.85
N VAL A 371 -15.50 12.06 27.32
CA VAL A 371 -16.06 13.00 26.34
C VAL A 371 -16.19 12.41 24.93
N LEU A 372 -15.55 11.25 24.68
CA LEU A 372 -15.63 10.54 23.41
C LEU A 372 -16.97 9.81 23.27
N ALA A 373 -17.50 9.78 22.05
CA ALA A 373 -18.70 9.04 21.71
C ALA A 373 -18.34 7.84 20.82
N LEU A 374 -18.57 6.61 21.29
CA LEU A 374 -18.38 5.39 20.50
C LEU A 374 -19.66 5.09 19.72
N ASP A 375 -19.67 5.47 18.44
CA ASP A 375 -20.84 5.36 17.56
C ASP A 375 -21.13 3.89 17.22
N GLU A 376 -20.08 3.14 16.86
CA GLU A 376 -20.22 1.76 16.41
C GLU A 376 -19.05 0.88 16.85
N LEU A 377 -19.37 -0.36 17.24
CA LEU A 377 -18.41 -1.44 17.46
C LEU A 377 -18.77 -2.64 16.59
N ASN A 378 -17.95 -2.94 15.61
CA ASN A 378 -18.10 -4.10 14.74
C ASN A 378 -17.11 -5.20 15.14
N ILE A 379 -17.59 -6.37 15.53
CA ILE A 379 -16.78 -7.51 15.97
C ILE A 379 -16.87 -8.61 14.93
N PHE A 380 -15.77 -8.91 14.26
CA PHE A 380 -15.67 -9.97 13.26
C PHE A 380 -14.92 -11.17 13.81
N LEU A 381 -15.53 -12.34 13.73
CA LEU A 381 -14.87 -13.61 14.02
C LEU A 381 -14.44 -14.26 12.70
N SER A 382 -13.14 -14.49 12.52
CA SER A 382 -12.62 -15.37 11.46
C SER A 382 -12.22 -16.72 12.04
N ALA A 383 -12.70 -17.78 11.41
CA ALA A 383 -12.45 -19.17 11.78
C ALA A 383 -11.62 -19.91 10.71
N GLU A 384 -10.72 -19.20 10.04
CA GLU A 384 -9.81 -19.77 9.01
C GLU A 384 -8.83 -20.80 9.59
N ASN A 385 -8.32 -20.54 10.81
CA ASN A 385 -7.40 -21.44 11.48
C ASN A 385 -8.15 -22.34 12.48
N GLN A 386 -7.97 -23.65 12.35
CA GLN A 386 -8.59 -24.64 13.24
C GLN A 386 -8.00 -24.67 14.66
N THR A 387 -6.89 -23.97 14.90
CA THR A 387 -6.22 -23.89 16.21
C THR A 387 -6.55 -22.64 17.00
N ALA A 388 -6.95 -21.55 16.34
CA ALA A 388 -7.29 -20.26 16.94
C ALA A 388 -8.30 -19.52 16.05
N TYR A 389 -9.41 -19.06 16.62
CA TYR A 389 -10.29 -18.12 15.94
C TYR A 389 -9.81 -16.70 16.19
N GLN A 390 -9.72 -15.91 15.12
CA GLN A 390 -9.32 -14.51 15.19
C GLN A 390 -10.55 -13.63 15.38
N ILE A 391 -10.43 -12.63 16.24
CA ILE A 391 -11.45 -11.63 16.51
C ILE A 391 -10.86 -10.27 16.12
N LEU A 392 -11.46 -9.64 15.13
CA LEU A 392 -11.17 -8.27 14.73
C LEU A 392 -12.30 -7.38 15.23
N ALA A 393 -12.01 -6.51 16.19
CA ALA A 393 -12.96 -5.53 16.69
C ALA A 393 -12.63 -4.14 16.13
N MET A 394 -13.58 -3.54 15.43
CA MET A 394 -13.46 -2.23 14.80
C MET A 394 -14.30 -1.23 15.60
N TYR A 395 -13.61 -0.29 16.23
CA TYR A 395 -14.18 0.79 17.03
C TYR A 395 -14.22 2.07 16.22
N THR A 396 -15.41 2.63 16.04
CA THR A 396 -15.62 3.91 15.36
C THR A 396 -16.20 4.91 16.34
N PHE A 397 -15.44 5.95 16.68
CA PHE A 397 -15.83 6.92 17.68
C PHE A 397 -15.55 8.35 17.22
N ARG A 398 -16.21 9.33 17.83
CA ARG A 398 -16.02 10.76 17.56
C ARG A 398 -15.57 11.48 18.81
N ASN A 399 -14.88 12.59 18.60
CA ASN A 399 -14.64 13.59 19.63
C ASN A 399 -15.58 14.78 19.39
N PRO A 400 -16.79 14.79 19.98
CA PRO A 400 -17.75 15.88 19.84
C PRO A 400 -17.42 17.11 20.70
N SER A 401 -16.36 17.05 21.52
CA SER A 401 -15.96 18.15 22.39
C SER A 401 -15.16 19.20 21.62
N GLU A 402 -14.99 20.39 22.20
CA GLU A 402 -14.06 21.41 21.72
C GLU A 402 -12.67 21.29 22.37
N LYS A 403 -12.24 20.06 22.67
CA LYS A 403 -10.96 19.75 23.32
C LYS A 403 -10.19 18.68 22.56
N ILE A 404 -8.86 18.73 22.59
CA ILE A 404 -8.01 17.62 22.17
C ILE A 404 -7.99 16.59 23.31
N VAL A 405 -8.42 15.37 23.02
CA VAL A 405 -8.37 14.27 24.00
C VAL A 405 -7.02 13.57 23.88
N ALA A 406 -6.17 13.71 24.90
CA ALA A 406 -4.89 13.03 25.02
C ALA A 406 -5.06 11.69 25.74
N VAL A 407 -4.50 10.64 25.17
CA VAL A 407 -4.63 9.27 25.63
C VAL A 407 -3.25 8.72 25.94
N SER A 408 -3.01 8.44 27.21
CA SER A 408 -1.80 7.75 27.69
C SER A 408 -2.02 6.24 27.67
N MET A 409 -1.12 5.50 27.03
CA MET A 409 -1.17 4.03 26.94
C MET A 409 -0.37 3.33 28.04
N GLY A 410 0.41 4.09 28.82
CA GLY A 410 1.24 3.58 29.90
C GLY A 410 2.27 2.52 29.46
N SER A 411 2.90 1.85 30.42
CA SER A 411 3.97 0.87 30.13
C SER A 411 3.46 -0.43 29.48
N GLN A 412 2.16 -0.71 29.56
CA GLN A 412 1.55 -1.92 28.99
C GLN A 412 1.01 -1.70 27.57
N GLN A 413 1.14 -0.50 27.01
CA GLN A 413 0.64 -0.15 25.68
C GLN A 413 -0.85 -0.46 25.50
N GLU A 414 -1.66 -0.21 26.53
CA GLU A 414 -3.10 -0.45 26.50
C GLU A 414 -3.86 0.87 26.35
N ILE A 415 -4.88 0.88 25.49
CA ILE A 415 -5.78 2.03 25.35
C ILE A 415 -6.82 1.97 26.48
N PRO A 416 -6.91 2.96 27.39
CA PRO A 416 -7.71 2.84 28.61
C PRO A 416 -9.21 2.56 28.38
N PHE A 417 -9.77 3.14 27.31
CA PHE A 417 -11.18 3.02 26.96
C PHE A 417 -11.50 1.88 25.98
N LEU A 418 -10.49 1.16 25.47
CA LEU A 418 -10.66 -0.04 24.66
C LEU A 418 -10.22 -1.26 25.45
N LYS A 419 -11.09 -2.27 25.54
CA LYS A 419 -10.80 -3.50 26.26
C LYS A 419 -10.96 -4.69 25.33
N PHE A 420 -10.05 -5.66 25.43
CA PHE A 420 -10.22 -6.93 24.75
C PHE A 420 -11.35 -7.75 25.42
N PRO A 421 -12.04 -8.61 24.67
CA PRO A 421 -13.03 -9.52 25.25
C PRO A 421 -12.41 -10.40 26.32
N ILE A 422 -13.05 -10.50 27.48
CA ILE A 422 -12.71 -11.51 28.48
C ILE A 422 -12.97 -12.88 27.88
N GLY A 423 -11.97 -13.77 27.98
CA GLY A 423 -11.98 -15.07 27.32
C GLY A 423 -11.23 -15.10 25.98
N ALA A 424 -10.74 -13.95 25.50
CA ALA A 424 -9.83 -13.84 24.36
C ALA A 424 -8.45 -13.30 24.79
N GLU A 425 -7.42 -13.63 24.02
CA GLU A 425 -6.07 -13.07 24.16
C GLU A 425 -5.92 -11.86 23.23
N GLY A 426 -5.58 -10.70 23.80
CA GLY A 426 -5.34 -9.47 23.04
C GLY A 426 -4.00 -9.51 22.31
N LEU A 427 -3.99 -9.10 21.04
CA LEU A 427 -2.83 -9.14 20.16
C LEU A 427 -2.30 -7.74 19.81
N GLY A 428 -3.14 -6.70 19.89
CA GLY A 428 -2.73 -5.31 19.67
C GLY A 428 -3.83 -4.43 19.09
N TYR A 429 -3.44 -3.21 18.73
CA TYR A 429 -4.31 -2.19 18.14
C TYR A 429 -3.68 -1.58 16.89
N GLU A 430 -4.51 -1.11 15.98
CA GLU A 430 -4.08 -0.36 14.80
C GLU A 430 -5.08 0.76 14.49
N ALA A 431 -4.59 1.93 14.08
CA ALA A 431 -5.45 3.01 13.60
C ALA A 431 -6.01 2.68 12.22
N MET A 432 -7.30 2.94 12.02
CA MET A 432 -7.92 2.78 10.70
C MET A 432 -7.42 3.89 9.77
N GLN A 433 -7.02 3.51 8.55
CA GLN A 433 -6.48 4.47 7.58
C GLN A 433 -7.54 5.41 6.97
N ASP A 434 -8.82 5.02 6.99
CA ASP A 434 -9.98 5.86 6.60
C ASP A 434 -10.69 6.43 7.84
N SER A 435 -9.90 7.07 8.71
CA SER A 435 -10.41 7.73 9.91
C SER A 435 -9.63 9.01 10.19
N ALA A 436 -10.15 9.83 11.08
CA ALA A 436 -9.46 11.03 11.52
C ALA A 436 -8.05 10.70 12.05
N ARG A 437 -7.08 11.55 11.70
CA ARG A 437 -5.68 11.33 12.05
C ARG A 437 -5.46 11.45 13.56
N PHE A 438 -4.89 10.40 14.14
CA PHE A 438 -4.31 10.45 15.49
C PHE A 438 -2.98 11.20 15.47
N ILE A 439 -2.72 11.98 16.52
CA ILE A 439 -1.44 12.67 16.70
C ILE A 439 -0.62 11.89 17.72
N GLY A 440 0.58 11.44 17.35
CA GLY A 440 1.47 10.74 18.28
C GLY A 440 1.93 11.66 19.41
N THR A 441 2.05 11.12 20.61
CA THR A 441 2.62 11.80 21.79
C THR A 441 3.68 10.92 22.43
N ALA A 442 4.43 11.45 23.41
CA ALA A 442 5.48 10.68 24.08
C ALA A 442 4.98 9.37 24.71
N ASP A 443 3.77 9.37 25.26
CA ASP A 443 3.20 8.26 26.05
C ASP A 443 1.92 7.67 25.45
N GLY A 444 1.59 8.01 24.21
CA GLY A 444 0.38 7.54 23.53
C GLY A 444 -0.02 8.40 22.34
N PHE A 445 -1.27 8.84 22.27
CA PHE A 445 -1.78 9.63 21.13
C PHE A 445 -2.82 10.67 21.56
N ALA A 446 -3.11 11.62 20.68
CA ALA A 446 -4.10 12.66 20.87
C ALA A 446 -5.11 12.70 19.73
N MET A 447 -6.35 13.09 20.07
CA MET A 447 -7.50 13.13 19.18
C MET A 447 -8.11 14.53 19.21
N PRO A 448 -7.72 15.43 18.29
CA PRO A 448 -8.40 16.71 18.14
C PRO A 448 -9.88 16.55 17.78
N PRO A 449 -10.69 17.61 17.89
CA PRO A 449 -12.01 17.64 17.29
C PRO A 449 -11.91 17.43 15.77
N SER A 450 -12.75 16.58 15.21
CA SER A 450 -12.72 16.21 13.79
C SER A 450 -14.13 15.92 13.26
N GLU A 451 -14.40 16.35 12.02
CA GLU A 451 -15.64 16.01 11.28
C GLU A 451 -15.64 14.55 10.80
N GLN A 452 -14.46 13.97 10.58
CA GLN A 452 -14.32 12.53 10.33
C GLN A 452 -14.27 11.77 11.66
N PRO A 453 -14.89 10.58 11.74
CA PRO A 453 -14.77 9.72 12.91
C PRO A 453 -13.35 9.16 13.03
N TYR A 454 -12.94 8.89 14.25
CA TYR A 454 -11.73 8.13 14.58
C TYR A 454 -12.02 6.63 14.54
N GLY A 455 -11.06 5.85 14.07
CA GLY A 455 -11.19 4.42 13.91
C GLY A 455 -10.01 3.67 14.52
N LEU A 456 -10.29 2.67 15.35
CA LEU A 456 -9.29 1.75 15.89
C LEU A 456 -9.71 0.29 15.66
N LEU A 457 -8.79 -0.50 15.14
CA LEU A 457 -8.87 -1.95 15.09
C LEU A 457 -8.20 -2.53 16.34
N ALA A 458 -8.85 -3.50 16.97
CA ALA A 458 -8.30 -4.30 18.05
C ALA A 458 -8.30 -5.77 17.62
N PHE A 459 -7.13 -6.40 17.69
CA PHE A 459 -6.93 -7.79 17.30
C PHE A 459 -6.91 -8.66 18.55
N SER A 460 -7.67 -9.74 18.56
CA SER A 460 -7.63 -10.74 19.63
C SER A 460 -7.85 -12.14 19.07
N SER A 461 -7.53 -13.16 19.84
CA SER A 461 -7.77 -14.55 19.44
C SER A 461 -8.40 -15.37 20.56
N VAL A 462 -9.14 -16.40 20.18
CA VAL A 462 -9.77 -17.32 21.12
C VAL A 462 -9.60 -18.77 20.66
N THR A 463 -9.38 -19.67 21.62
CA THR A 463 -9.25 -21.09 21.32
C THR A 463 -10.61 -21.68 20.89
N PRO A 464 -10.67 -22.43 19.77
CA PRO A 464 -11.90 -23.07 19.32
C PRO A 464 -12.46 -24.04 20.36
N ALA A 465 -13.75 -23.93 20.64
CA ALA A 465 -14.50 -24.84 21.51
C ALA A 465 -15.93 -25.02 20.99
N LYS A 466 -16.65 -26.03 21.49
CA LYS A 466 -18.06 -26.25 21.12
C LYS A 466 -18.95 -25.06 21.51
N GLU A 467 -18.61 -24.44 22.63
CA GLU A 467 -19.21 -23.21 23.14
C GLU A 467 -18.08 -22.33 23.65
N ILE A 468 -18.05 -21.08 23.21
CA ILE A 468 -17.06 -20.07 23.60
C ILE A 468 -17.84 -18.95 24.27
N SER A 469 -17.57 -18.68 25.55
CA SER A 469 -18.16 -17.55 26.27
C SER A 469 -17.20 -16.37 26.22
N LEU A 470 -17.69 -15.25 25.69
CA LEU A 470 -16.95 -13.99 25.61
C LEU A 470 -17.73 -12.92 26.35
N ALA A 471 -17.00 -11.99 26.97
CA ALA A 471 -17.60 -10.81 27.57
C ALA A 471 -16.79 -9.58 27.15
N GLN A 472 -17.41 -8.69 26.39
CA GLN A 472 -16.79 -7.46 25.91
C GLN A 472 -17.06 -6.32 26.91
N PRO A 473 -16.05 -5.84 27.67
CA PRO A 473 -16.23 -4.68 28.53
C PRO A 473 -16.35 -3.41 27.69
N LEU A 474 -17.28 -2.53 28.04
CA LEU A 474 -17.52 -1.27 27.33
C LEU A 474 -17.21 -0.10 28.27
N ALA A 475 -16.04 0.52 28.10
CA ALA A 475 -15.67 1.68 28.91
C ALA A 475 -16.44 2.94 28.51
N LEU A 476 -16.78 3.06 27.22
CA LEU A 476 -17.61 4.12 26.66
C LEU A 476 -19.03 3.59 26.40
N ALA A 477 -20.00 4.49 26.36
CA ALA A 477 -21.34 4.15 25.89
C ALA A 477 -21.30 3.86 24.39
N VAL A 478 -22.03 2.83 23.94
CA VAL A 478 -22.05 2.38 22.55
C VAL A 478 -23.47 2.35 22.03
N ASP A 479 -23.70 3.06 20.92
CA ASP A 479 -25.02 3.10 20.30
C ASP A 479 -25.38 1.76 19.66
N THR A 480 -24.45 1.18 18.89
CA THR A 480 -24.65 -0.10 18.20
C THR A 480 -23.40 -0.98 18.25
N VAL A 481 -23.58 -2.24 18.63
CA VAL A 481 -22.59 -3.31 18.48
C VAL A 481 -23.09 -4.32 17.46
N ARG A 482 -22.31 -4.60 16.42
CA ARG A 482 -22.59 -5.67 15.46
C ARG A 482 -21.55 -6.78 15.60
N ILE A 483 -22.02 -8.03 15.60
CA ILE A 483 -21.17 -9.22 15.74
C ILE A 483 -21.36 -10.05 14.48
N PHE A 484 -20.27 -10.29 13.76
CA PHE A 484 -20.23 -11.10 12.55
C PHE A 484 -19.52 -12.40 12.85
N VAL A 485 -20.25 -13.51 12.68
CA VAL A 485 -19.69 -14.85 12.79
C VAL A 485 -19.83 -15.58 11.46
N PRO A 486 -18.92 -16.49 11.10
CA PRO A 486 -19.04 -17.26 9.88
C PRO A 486 -20.37 -18.01 9.81
N GLU A 487 -20.90 -18.21 8.61
CA GLU A 487 -22.13 -18.98 8.40
C GLU A 487 -22.03 -20.37 9.10
N GLY A 488 -23.06 -20.80 9.83
CA GLY A 488 -23.05 -22.04 10.62
C GLY A 488 -22.73 -21.86 12.10
N MET A 489 -22.30 -20.67 12.50
CA MET A 489 -22.17 -20.28 13.90
C MET A 489 -23.35 -19.44 14.39
N GLU A 490 -23.64 -19.53 15.68
CA GLU A 490 -24.68 -18.78 16.36
C GLU A 490 -24.14 -17.99 17.54
N VAL A 491 -24.67 -16.78 17.72
CA VAL A 491 -24.41 -15.91 18.88
C VAL A 491 -25.66 -15.88 19.75
N LYS A 492 -25.50 -16.11 21.05
CA LYS A 492 -26.55 -15.94 22.06
C LYS A 492 -26.07 -15.03 23.17
N GLY A 493 -26.88 -14.05 23.55
CA GLY A 493 -26.61 -13.16 24.67
C GLY A 493 -27.86 -12.33 24.99
N GLU A 494 -27.87 -11.71 26.17
CA GLU A 494 -28.96 -10.81 26.55
C GLU A 494 -28.94 -9.56 25.66
N GLY A 495 -30.10 -9.16 25.13
CA GLY A 495 -30.20 -7.98 24.26
C GLY A 495 -29.60 -8.15 22.86
N ILE A 496 -29.05 -9.32 22.52
CA ILE A 496 -28.52 -9.62 21.18
C ILE A 496 -29.63 -10.18 20.30
N THR A 497 -29.79 -9.57 19.14
CA THR A 497 -30.77 -9.97 18.13
C THR A 497 -30.07 -10.40 16.86
N LYS A 498 -30.62 -11.43 16.19
CA LYS A 498 -30.09 -11.91 14.91
C LYS A 498 -30.47 -10.94 13.80
N ASP A 499 -29.49 -10.53 13.01
CA ASP A 499 -29.66 -9.63 11.87
C ASP A 499 -29.58 -10.40 10.54
N ALA A 500 -29.76 -9.72 9.41
CA ALA A 500 -29.58 -10.31 8.09
C ALA A 500 -28.14 -10.80 7.91
N ALA A 501 -27.97 -11.96 7.27
CA ALA A 501 -26.65 -12.42 6.86
C ALA A 501 -26.05 -11.42 5.84
N GLN A 502 -24.74 -11.22 5.92
CA GLN A 502 -24.01 -10.29 5.05
C GLN A 502 -22.88 -11.05 4.35
N ASN A 503 -22.76 -10.84 3.04
CA ASN A 503 -21.57 -11.28 2.31
C ASN A 503 -20.54 -10.16 2.33
N ILE A 504 -19.37 -10.43 2.90
CA ILE A 504 -18.28 -9.46 3.03
C ILE A 504 -17.05 -10.13 2.42
N GLN A 505 -16.53 -9.56 1.33
CA GLN A 505 -15.35 -10.08 0.60
C GLN A 505 -15.49 -11.56 0.18
N GLY A 506 -16.69 -11.97 -0.23
CA GLY A 506 -16.96 -13.35 -0.66
C GLY A 506 -17.23 -14.34 0.48
N MET A 507 -17.09 -13.91 1.74
CA MET A 507 -17.39 -14.72 2.92
C MET A 507 -18.79 -14.39 3.44
N ASN A 508 -19.60 -15.42 3.67
CA ASN A 508 -20.91 -15.27 4.29
C ASN A 508 -20.78 -15.20 5.80
N TYR A 509 -21.17 -14.05 6.37
CA TYR A 509 -21.30 -13.84 7.79
C TYR A 509 -22.77 -13.84 8.19
N GLN A 510 -23.05 -14.48 9.32
CA GLN A 510 -24.27 -14.24 10.06
C GLN A 510 -24.03 -13.05 11.00
N ALA A 511 -24.76 -11.97 10.80
CA ALA A 511 -24.69 -10.79 11.65
C ALA A 511 -25.68 -10.88 12.83
N TYR A 512 -25.30 -10.25 13.94
CA TYR A 512 -26.10 -10.04 15.14
C TYR A 512 -25.88 -8.62 15.64
N THR A 513 -26.89 -8.05 16.29
CA THR A 513 -26.84 -6.65 16.75
C THR A 513 -27.32 -6.55 18.19
N ALA A 514 -26.62 -5.73 18.97
CA ALA A 514 -27.04 -5.20 20.26
C ALA A 514 -26.93 -3.66 20.21
N GLY A 515 -27.78 -2.94 20.94
CA GLY A 515 -27.76 -1.48 20.92
C GLY A 515 -28.11 -0.85 22.25
N GLY A 516 -27.74 0.43 22.40
CA GLY A 516 -28.01 1.24 23.59
C GLY A 516 -27.29 0.74 24.84
N LEU A 517 -26.01 0.39 24.71
CA LEU A 517 -25.21 -0.18 25.80
C LEU A 517 -24.53 0.96 26.59
N PRO A 518 -24.80 1.11 27.90
CA PRO A 518 -24.24 2.22 28.68
C PRO A 518 -22.75 2.03 28.96
N ALA A 519 -22.05 3.13 29.20
CA ALA A 519 -20.66 3.12 29.67
C ALA A 519 -20.52 2.31 30.96
N GLY A 520 -19.46 1.51 31.06
CA GLY A 520 -19.19 0.58 32.16
C GLY A 520 -19.97 -0.74 32.12
N SER A 521 -20.80 -0.95 31.10
CA SER A 521 -21.50 -2.24 30.92
C SER A 521 -20.60 -3.32 30.33
N MET A 522 -21.12 -4.54 30.30
CA MET A 522 -20.44 -5.71 29.74
C MET A 522 -21.40 -6.41 28.79
N LEU A 523 -20.98 -6.57 27.54
CA LEU A 523 -21.73 -7.33 26.54
C LEU A 523 -21.29 -8.79 26.61
N GLU A 524 -22.10 -9.60 27.29
CA GLU A 524 -21.86 -11.04 27.43
C GLU A 524 -22.55 -11.83 26.31
N PHE A 525 -21.80 -12.72 25.65
CA PHE A 525 -22.34 -13.59 24.64
C PHE A 525 -21.60 -14.92 24.52
N THR A 526 -22.34 -15.93 24.08
CA THR A 526 -21.82 -17.26 23.80
C THR A 526 -21.87 -17.53 22.30
N LEU A 527 -20.74 -17.94 21.76
CA LEU A 527 -20.60 -18.46 20.41
C LEU A 527 -20.78 -19.97 20.44
N SER A 528 -21.58 -20.50 19.53
CA SER A 528 -21.79 -21.94 19.37
C SER A 528 -21.90 -22.34 17.90
N GLY A 529 -21.78 -23.64 17.61
CA GLY A 529 -21.79 -24.15 16.25
C GLY A 529 -20.38 -24.25 15.67
N ALA A 530 -20.31 -24.48 14.36
CA ALA A 530 -19.04 -24.59 13.64
C ALA A 530 -19.18 -23.81 12.32
N PRO A 531 -18.10 -23.13 11.88
CA PRO A 531 -18.12 -22.47 10.58
C PRO A 531 -18.42 -23.52 9.50
N LYS A 532 -19.43 -23.25 8.68
CA LYS A 532 -19.54 -23.89 7.38
C LYS A 532 -18.32 -23.39 6.62
N THR A 533 -17.35 -24.28 6.39
CA THR A 533 -16.36 -24.07 5.33
C THR A 533 -17.14 -23.61 4.11
N ALA A 534 -16.75 -22.49 3.51
CA ALA A 534 -17.26 -22.12 2.21
C ALA A 534 -17.13 -23.36 1.33
N SER A 535 -18.26 -24.02 1.04
CA SER A 535 -18.31 -24.81 -0.17
C SER A 535 -18.00 -23.79 -1.25
N SER A 536 -16.90 -24.00 -1.96
CA SER A 536 -16.70 -23.46 -3.30
C SER A 536 -18.07 -23.48 -3.96
N ALA A 537 -18.67 -22.30 -4.16
CA ALA A 537 -19.97 -22.23 -4.79
C ALA A 537 -19.83 -22.90 -6.16
N ASP A 538 -20.72 -23.84 -6.44
CA ASP A 538 -20.80 -24.59 -7.68
C ASP A 538 -20.77 -23.63 -8.89
N THR A 539 -19.66 -23.57 -9.60
CA THR A 539 -19.73 -23.67 -11.07
C THR A 539 -19.90 -25.15 -11.36
N ALA A 540 -21.07 -25.51 -11.86
CA ALA A 540 -21.53 -26.87 -12.08
C ALA A 540 -20.44 -27.82 -12.63
N SER A 541 -19.95 -28.71 -11.78
CA SER A 541 -19.40 -29.99 -12.24
C SER A 541 -20.15 -31.10 -11.53
N THR A 542 -21.10 -31.64 -12.29
CA THR A 542 -21.94 -32.78 -11.97
C THR A 542 -21.12 -33.90 -11.31
N ARG A 543 -21.20 -34.02 -9.99
CA ARG A 543 -20.62 -35.15 -9.26
C ARG A 543 -21.48 -36.40 -9.52
N ASN A 544 -21.28 -37.00 -10.69
CA ASN A 544 -21.81 -38.31 -11.07
C ASN A 544 -21.13 -39.39 -10.24
N THR A 545 -21.73 -39.74 -9.09
CA THR A 545 -21.41 -40.97 -8.33
C THR A 545 -21.99 -42.22 -9.02
N THR A 546 -21.74 -42.36 -10.33
CA THR A 546 -22.15 -43.50 -11.16
C THR A 546 -21.01 -44.08 -11.99
N LEU A 547 -19.75 -43.80 -11.65
CA LEU A 547 -18.59 -44.26 -12.42
C LEU A 547 -17.50 -44.84 -11.54
N LEU A 548 -17.87 -45.84 -10.72
CA LEU A 548 -16.93 -46.75 -10.05
C LEU A 548 -17.12 -48.24 -10.43
N ILE A 549 -17.79 -48.51 -11.56
CA ILE A 549 -17.84 -49.84 -12.21
C ILE A 549 -17.44 -49.76 -13.72
N GLY A 550 -16.94 -48.61 -14.20
CA GLY A 550 -16.69 -48.36 -15.63
C GLY A 550 -15.24 -48.48 -16.11
N ALA A 551 -14.25 -48.56 -15.21
CA ALA A 551 -12.82 -48.50 -15.60
C ALA A 551 -12.18 -49.87 -15.90
N GLY A 552 -12.86 -50.99 -15.62
CA GLY A 552 -12.39 -52.33 -15.98
C GLY A 552 -12.81 -52.81 -17.37
N GLY A 553 -13.92 -52.26 -17.91
CA GLY A 553 -14.49 -52.70 -19.20
C GLY A 553 -13.95 -51.95 -20.43
N LEU A 554 -13.64 -50.66 -20.28
CA LEU A 554 -13.19 -49.83 -21.41
C LEU A 554 -11.77 -50.18 -21.87
N GLY A 555 -10.89 -50.59 -20.96
CA GLY A 555 -9.52 -51.02 -21.28
C GLY A 555 -9.46 -52.28 -22.13
N VAL A 556 -10.36 -53.24 -21.92
CA VAL A 556 -10.43 -54.48 -22.72
C VAL A 556 -11.04 -54.20 -24.10
N ALA A 557 -12.03 -53.30 -24.18
CA ALA A 557 -12.64 -52.90 -25.45
C ALA A 557 -11.66 -52.14 -26.37
N LEU A 558 -10.82 -51.26 -25.80
CA LEU A 558 -9.83 -50.48 -26.55
C LEU A 558 -8.65 -51.35 -27.05
N ILE A 559 -8.24 -52.36 -26.28
CA ILE A 559 -7.21 -53.34 -26.72
C ILE A 559 -7.74 -54.24 -27.85
N LEU A 560 -9.01 -54.67 -27.78
CA LEU A 560 -9.64 -55.46 -28.85
C LEU A 560 -9.91 -54.61 -30.12
N ALA A 561 -10.28 -53.34 -29.98
CA ALA A 561 -10.46 -52.40 -31.08
C ALA A 561 -9.13 -52.05 -31.77
N GLY A 562 -8.05 -51.86 -30.99
CA GLY A 562 -6.70 -51.64 -31.51
C GLY A 562 -6.15 -52.84 -32.28
N ALA A 563 -6.39 -54.07 -31.81
CA ALA A 563 -6.00 -55.29 -32.52
C ALA A 563 -6.81 -55.51 -33.83
N TRP A 564 -8.07 -55.07 -33.88
CA TRP A 564 -8.91 -55.15 -35.08
C TRP A 564 -8.50 -54.13 -36.15
N LEU A 565 -8.17 -52.90 -35.75
CA LEU A 565 -7.69 -51.85 -36.66
C LEU A 565 -6.31 -52.18 -37.25
N TYR A 566 -5.40 -52.75 -36.45
CA TYR A 566 -4.08 -53.22 -36.93
C TYR A 566 -4.16 -54.34 -37.98
N LEU A 567 -5.21 -55.18 -37.93
CA LEU A 567 -5.46 -56.21 -38.94
C LEU A 567 -6.13 -55.66 -40.21
N ARG A 568 -6.88 -54.56 -40.08
CA ARG A 568 -7.57 -53.88 -41.19
C ARG A 568 -6.60 -53.07 -42.06
N ASP A 569 -5.56 -52.51 -41.46
CA ASP A 569 -4.58 -51.65 -42.13
C ASP A 569 -3.59 -52.42 -43.04
N ARG A 570 -3.58 -53.75 -42.97
CA ARG A 570 -2.76 -54.61 -43.84
C ARG A 570 -3.40 -54.94 -45.19
N LYS A 571 -4.59 -54.40 -45.48
CA LYS A 571 -5.40 -54.84 -46.62
C LYS A 571 -6.26 -53.71 -47.19
N ARG A 572 -5.64 -52.69 -47.79
CA ARG A 572 -6.18 -51.92 -48.93
C ARG A 572 -5.15 -50.89 -49.41
N THR A 573 -4.24 -51.37 -50.25
CA THR A 573 -3.76 -50.62 -51.43
C THR A 573 -4.92 -50.37 -52.39
N GLU A 574 -4.74 -49.35 -53.24
CA GLU A 574 -5.46 -49.01 -54.48
C GLU A 574 -6.36 -47.77 -54.39
N GLU A 575 -5.77 -46.69 -54.91
CA GLU A 575 -6.28 -45.79 -55.96
C GLU A 575 -7.36 -44.76 -55.61
N ASP A 576 -6.87 -43.51 -55.61
CA ASP A 576 -7.25 -42.38 -56.46
C ASP A 576 -8.49 -41.53 -56.11
N ASP A 577 -8.13 -40.31 -55.69
CA ASP A 577 -8.38 -39.02 -56.35
C ASP A 577 -9.77 -38.35 -56.37
N GLU A 578 -9.62 -37.01 -56.40
CA GLU A 578 -10.58 -35.92 -56.54
C GLU A 578 -11.22 -35.41 -55.23
N ALA A 579 -11.27 -34.11 -54.92
CA ALA A 579 -10.57 -32.89 -55.34
C ALA A 579 -11.13 -31.79 -54.42
N GLU A 580 -10.31 -30.76 -54.13
CA GLU A 580 -10.72 -29.39 -53.74
C GLU A 580 -11.47 -29.22 -52.41
N ALA A 581 -11.47 -28.07 -51.73
CA ALA A 581 -10.61 -26.91 -51.57
C ALA A 581 -11.27 -26.10 -50.44
N GLU A 582 -10.48 -25.30 -49.71
CA GLU A 582 -10.90 -24.19 -48.83
C GLU A 582 -11.55 -24.55 -47.47
N GLU A 583 -10.94 -24.07 -46.39
CA GLU A 583 -11.51 -22.96 -45.60
C GLU A 583 -10.41 -22.36 -44.69
N GLU A 584 -10.19 -21.06 -44.88
CA GLU A 584 -9.46 -20.12 -44.02
C GLU A 584 -10.36 -19.68 -42.84
N ASP A 585 -9.69 -19.15 -41.81
CA ASP A 585 -10.16 -18.22 -40.76
C ASP A 585 -11.26 -18.62 -39.76
N ASP A 586 -10.97 -18.32 -38.49
CA ASP A 586 -11.93 -17.81 -37.50
C ASP A 586 -11.13 -17.12 -36.36
N GLU A 587 -10.90 -15.81 -36.54
CA GLU A 587 -10.80 -14.83 -35.46
C GLU A 587 -12.23 -14.46 -35.06
N GLU A 588 -12.64 -14.65 -33.81
CA GLU A 588 -13.89 -14.06 -33.30
C GLU A 588 -13.60 -13.11 -32.12
N GLU A 589 -13.52 -11.83 -32.47
CA GLU A 589 -13.59 -10.67 -31.59
C GLU A 589 -15.07 -10.22 -31.59
N PHE A 590 -15.76 -10.32 -30.43
CA PHE A 590 -17.19 -10.05 -30.18
C PHE A 590 -18.21 -11.11 -30.67
N GLU A 591 -18.88 -11.76 -29.72
CA GLU A 591 -19.81 -12.89 -29.96
C GLU A 591 -21.21 -12.45 -30.45
N SER A 592 -21.59 -11.17 -30.32
CA SER A 592 -22.90 -10.68 -30.75
C SER A 592 -22.98 -9.18 -31.04
N SER A 593 -23.98 -8.77 -31.84
CA SER A 593 -24.29 -7.34 -32.07
C SER A 593 -24.67 -6.59 -30.79
N GLU A 594 -25.10 -7.29 -29.74
CA GLU A 594 -25.44 -6.71 -28.44
C GLU A 594 -24.16 -6.32 -27.68
N ASP A 595 -23.12 -7.15 -27.73
CA ASP A 595 -21.82 -6.89 -27.08
C ASP A 595 -21.09 -5.69 -27.69
N VAL A 596 -21.15 -5.55 -29.02
CA VAL A 596 -20.57 -4.39 -29.71
C VAL A 596 -21.35 -3.12 -29.40
N MET A 597 -22.68 -3.22 -29.25
CA MET A 597 -23.51 -2.09 -28.85
C MET A 597 -23.18 -1.62 -27.43
N ASP A 598 -23.00 -2.55 -26.48
CA ASP A 598 -22.62 -2.24 -25.10
C ASP A 598 -21.22 -1.62 -25.02
N ALA A 599 -20.27 -2.08 -25.84
CA ALA A 599 -18.95 -1.48 -25.97
C ALA A 599 -19.02 -0.01 -26.48
N ILE A 600 -19.92 0.28 -27.44
CA ILE A 600 -20.16 1.65 -27.92
C ILE A 600 -20.77 2.52 -26.81
N ILE A 601 -21.70 1.99 -26.00
CA ILE A 601 -22.33 2.72 -24.90
C ILE A 601 -21.30 3.05 -23.81
N ALA A 602 -20.45 2.10 -23.42
CA ALA A 602 -19.39 2.31 -22.45
C ALA A 602 -18.38 3.37 -22.93
N LEU A 603 -18.04 3.36 -24.22
CA LEU A 603 -17.16 4.34 -24.84
C LEU A 603 -17.78 5.76 -24.86
N ASP A 604 -19.08 5.86 -25.16
CA ASP A 604 -19.84 7.13 -25.13
C ASP A 604 -19.90 7.72 -23.70
N ASP A 605 -19.98 6.86 -22.67
CA ASP A 605 -19.97 7.26 -21.26
C ASP A 605 -18.60 7.77 -20.79
N LEU A 606 -17.51 7.13 -21.22
CA LEU A 606 -16.15 7.57 -20.94
C LEU A 606 -15.82 8.91 -21.59
N HIS A 607 -16.29 9.14 -22.82
CA HIS A 607 -16.16 10.43 -23.51
C HIS A 607 -16.94 11.53 -22.80
N ARG A 608 -18.19 11.25 -22.42
CA ARG A 608 -19.03 12.19 -21.65
C ARG A 608 -18.39 12.57 -20.31
N ALA A 609 -17.68 11.64 -19.67
CA ALA A 609 -16.93 11.87 -18.45
C ALA A 609 -15.57 12.57 -18.65
N LYS A 610 -15.20 12.95 -19.89
CA LYS A 610 -13.90 13.52 -20.29
C LYS A 610 -12.69 12.66 -19.88
N LYS A 611 -12.90 11.34 -19.81
CA LYS A 611 -11.85 10.37 -19.45
C LYS A 611 -11.02 9.89 -20.65
N ILE A 612 -11.47 10.20 -21.87
CA ILE A 612 -10.78 9.89 -23.12
C ILE A 612 -10.76 11.14 -24.02
N SER A 613 -9.72 11.27 -24.86
CA SER A 613 -9.61 12.39 -25.79
C SER A 613 -10.61 12.28 -26.94
N ASP A 614 -10.99 13.42 -27.54
CA ASP A 614 -11.92 13.46 -28.68
C ASP A 614 -11.40 12.62 -29.87
N GLU A 615 -10.08 12.62 -30.09
CA GLU A 615 -9.46 11.87 -31.19
C GLU A 615 -9.51 10.35 -30.95
N ALA A 616 -9.19 9.89 -29.73
CA ALA A 616 -9.27 8.49 -29.35
C ALA A 616 -10.71 7.96 -29.37
N TYR A 617 -11.66 8.78 -28.91
CA TYR A 617 -13.09 8.49 -28.96
C TYR A 617 -13.58 8.27 -30.40
N GLN A 618 -13.26 9.18 -31.31
CA GLN A 618 -13.72 9.09 -32.71
C GLN A 618 -13.14 7.87 -33.42
N LYS A 619 -11.85 7.58 -33.20
CA LYS A 619 -11.19 6.40 -33.79
C LYS A 619 -11.85 5.10 -33.32
N ARG A 620 -11.96 4.92 -32.00
CA ARG A 620 -12.46 3.66 -31.43
C ARG A 620 -13.95 3.44 -31.70
N ARG A 621 -14.73 4.52 -31.75
CA ARG A 621 -16.15 4.45 -32.10
C ARG A 621 -16.38 4.16 -33.59
N ALA A 622 -15.46 4.55 -34.48
CA ALA A 622 -15.53 4.19 -35.89
C ALA A 622 -15.25 2.70 -36.11
N GLU A 623 -14.24 2.17 -35.42
CA GLU A 623 -13.89 0.73 -35.44
C GLU A 623 -15.06 -0.13 -34.96
N LEU A 624 -15.62 0.15 -33.77
CA LEU A 624 -16.76 -0.60 -33.22
C LEU A 624 -18.02 -0.52 -34.11
N LYS A 625 -18.20 0.56 -34.87
CA LYS A 625 -19.33 0.69 -35.80
C LYS A 625 -19.15 -0.13 -37.08
N GLU A 626 -17.92 -0.30 -37.56
CA GLU A 626 -17.69 -1.21 -38.68
C GLU A 626 -17.87 -2.66 -38.24
N ILE A 627 -17.36 -3.03 -37.05
CA ILE A 627 -17.59 -4.37 -36.48
C ILE A 627 -19.09 -4.63 -36.30
N LEU A 628 -19.85 -3.68 -35.75
CA LEU A 628 -21.31 -3.83 -35.61
C LEU A 628 -22.01 -4.00 -36.95
N LYS A 629 -21.50 -3.37 -38.01
CA LYS A 629 -22.06 -3.42 -39.36
C LYS A 629 -21.70 -4.71 -40.10
N GLU A 630 -20.63 -5.39 -39.69
CA GLU A 630 -20.27 -6.72 -40.17
C GLU A 630 -21.08 -7.82 -39.48
N ILE A 631 -21.54 -7.59 -38.24
CA ILE A 631 -22.31 -8.55 -37.43
C ILE A 631 -23.85 -8.41 -37.60
N MET A 632 -24.34 -7.29 -38.18
CA MET A 632 -25.76 -7.02 -38.47
C MET A 632 -26.14 -7.31 -39.92
#